data_AF-A0A1X6NGF9-F1
#
_entry.id   AF-A0A1X6NGF9-F1
#
_cell.length_a   1.000
_cell.length_b   1.000
_cell.length_c   1.000
_cell.angle_alpha   90.00
_cell.angle_beta   90.00
_cell.angle_gamma   90.00
#
_symmetry.space_group_name_H-M   'P 1'
#
loop_
_entity.id
_entity.type
_entity.pdbx_description
1 polymer ?
#
loop_
_entity_poly.entity_id
_entity_poly.type
_entity_poly.pdbx_seq_one_letter_code
_entity_poly.pdbx_strand_id
1 'polypeptide(L)'
;MDIVWRSLPNLAPLILTMPPDAWTAELRTNLTSLDNEVIVLSFVRPLVPADFVRMLLYCPRVKSFGGFENRLKDTIKKFNLAFSAVNALEAFRPASSLLPNVEYLEWDYFQYAFGECGLPAIHFLFGSRLRTVHLWPMGGPCNANNVYQTLQKLTAKSPALQHFSLSSYSKTAELCELMPALLSGLPQLVDFKADIQLNAAALL
;
A
#
# COMPACT_ATOMS: atom_id res chain seq x y z
N MET A 1 -17.70 18.84 2.58
CA MET A 1 -16.51 18.57 1.74
C MET A 1 -15.82 17.24 2.07
N ASP A 2 -16.35 16.39 2.94
CA ASP A 2 -15.65 15.14 3.34
C ASP A 2 -15.66 14.03 2.29
N ILE A 3 -16.50 14.15 1.27
CA ILE A 3 -16.67 13.11 0.25
C ILE A 3 -15.40 12.87 -0.59
N VAL A 4 -14.61 13.93 -0.85
CA VAL A 4 -13.40 13.85 -1.70
C VAL A 4 -12.29 13.03 -1.03
N TRP A 5 -12.21 13.10 0.31
CA TRP A 5 -11.17 12.42 1.08
C TRP A 5 -11.57 11.03 1.56
N ARG A 6 -12.84 10.65 1.41
CA ARG A 6 -13.36 9.38 1.91
C ARG A 6 -12.69 8.18 1.25
N SER A 7 -12.41 8.27 -0.05
CA SER A 7 -11.79 7.22 -0.84
C SER A 7 -10.63 7.79 -1.63
N LEU A 8 -9.41 7.30 -1.40
CA LEU A 8 -8.22 7.75 -2.13
C LEU A 8 -7.62 6.60 -2.95
N PRO A 9 -7.26 6.82 -4.22
CA PRO A 9 -6.68 5.76 -5.04
C PRO A 9 -5.23 5.40 -4.65
N ASN A 10 -4.50 6.36 -4.08
CA ASN A 10 -3.11 6.24 -3.64
C ASN A 10 -2.77 7.39 -2.66
N LEU A 11 -1.49 7.50 -2.27
CA LEU A 11 -1.01 8.53 -1.32
C LEU A 11 -0.79 9.91 -1.94
N ALA A 12 -0.84 10.05 -3.27
CA ALA A 12 -0.51 11.30 -3.94
C ALA A 12 -1.37 12.50 -3.50
N PRO A 13 -2.71 12.39 -3.39
CA PRO A 13 -3.53 13.50 -2.90
C PRO A 13 -3.14 13.98 -1.50
N LEU A 14 -2.63 13.10 -0.65
CA LEU A 14 -2.15 13.44 0.70
C LEU A 14 -0.78 14.12 0.65
N ILE A 15 0.16 13.59 -0.13
CA ILE A 15 1.49 14.21 -0.33
C ILE A 15 1.36 15.61 -0.90
N LEU A 16 0.44 15.83 -1.85
CA LEU A 16 0.20 17.14 -2.46
C LEU A 16 -0.32 18.19 -1.45
N THR A 17 -0.73 17.80 -0.24
CA THR A 17 -1.08 18.75 0.83
C THR A 17 0.12 19.19 1.67
N MET A 18 1.27 18.51 1.55
CA MET A 18 2.52 18.86 2.22
C MET A 18 3.13 20.13 1.58
N PRO A 19 4.10 20.78 2.24
CA PRO A 19 4.80 21.93 1.67
C PRO A 19 5.35 21.64 0.26
N PRO A 20 5.16 22.53 -0.73
CA PRO A 20 5.60 22.28 -2.11
C PRO A 20 7.10 22.06 -2.29
N ASP A 21 7.92 22.55 -1.35
CA ASP A 21 9.37 22.34 -1.32
C ASP A 21 9.77 20.95 -0.78
N ALA A 22 8.82 20.16 -0.27
CA ALA A 22 9.11 18.82 0.26
C ALA A 22 9.16 17.75 -0.84
N TRP A 23 8.49 17.95 -1.97
CA TRP A 23 8.30 16.94 -3.01
C TRP A 23 8.53 17.45 -4.44
N THR A 24 8.81 16.53 -5.36
CA THR A 24 8.83 16.76 -6.81
C THR A 24 7.90 15.79 -7.52
N ALA A 25 7.48 16.19 -8.72
CA ALA A 25 6.65 15.39 -9.62
C ALA A 25 7.36 15.27 -10.97
N GLU A 26 7.74 14.06 -11.36
CA GLU A 26 8.45 13.80 -12.62
C GLU A 26 7.60 12.93 -13.54
N LEU A 27 7.42 13.36 -14.79
CA LEU A 27 6.81 12.52 -15.81
C LEU A 27 7.78 11.41 -16.23
N ARG A 28 7.36 10.16 -16.13
CA ARG A 28 8.14 8.98 -16.50
C ARG A 28 7.33 8.06 -17.40
N THR A 29 8.02 7.41 -18.32
CA THR A 29 7.38 6.44 -19.23
C THR A 29 7.19 5.10 -18.53
N ASN A 30 5.97 4.55 -18.54
CA ASN A 30 5.67 3.25 -17.94
C ASN A 30 5.64 2.12 -18.96
N LEU A 31 6.74 1.36 -19.01
CA LEU A 31 6.90 0.20 -19.89
C LEU A 31 5.97 -0.98 -19.53
N THR A 32 5.35 -0.98 -18.35
CA THR A 32 4.53 -2.09 -17.84
C THR A 32 3.04 -1.79 -17.81
N SER A 33 2.64 -0.53 -18.00
CA SER A 33 1.25 -0.11 -18.04
C SER A 33 0.80 0.10 -19.49
N LEU A 34 -0.49 -0.11 -19.76
CA LEU A 34 -1.12 0.28 -21.02
C LEU A 34 -1.03 1.80 -21.25
N ASP A 35 -0.94 2.57 -20.16
CA ASP A 35 -0.68 4.01 -20.19
C ASP A 35 0.82 4.28 -20.13
N ASN A 36 1.35 4.81 -21.22
CA ASN A 36 2.78 5.02 -21.41
C ASN A 36 3.39 6.08 -20.49
N GLU A 37 2.62 6.88 -19.73
CA GLU A 37 3.16 7.98 -18.92
C GLU A 37 2.54 8.03 -17.51
N VAL A 38 3.40 8.14 -16.50
CA VAL A 38 3.03 8.32 -15.09
C VAL A 38 3.84 9.46 -14.48
N ILE A 39 3.23 10.23 -13.60
CA ILE A 39 3.87 11.22 -12.74
C ILE A 39 4.35 10.52 -11.48
N VAL A 40 5.65 10.52 -11.23
CA VAL A 40 6.25 9.93 -10.04
C VAL A 40 6.53 11.01 -9.00
N LEU A 41 5.94 10.86 -7.82
CA LEU A 41 6.19 11.72 -6.66
C LEU A 41 7.38 11.21 -5.84
N SER A 42 8.32 12.11 -5.57
CA SER A 42 9.51 11.86 -4.74
C SER A 42 9.64 12.97 -3.69
N PHE A 43 10.32 12.71 -2.57
CA PHE A 43 10.72 13.77 -1.65
C PHE A 43 12.11 14.29 -1.98
N VAL A 44 12.30 15.60 -1.94
CA VAL A 44 13.59 16.27 -2.26
C VAL A 44 14.44 16.61 -1.04
N ARG A 45 13.87 16.46 0.16
CA ARG A 45 14.58 16.65 1.43
C ARG A 45 14.04 15.69 2.50
N PRO A 46 14.79 15.45 3.58
CA PRO A 46 14.27 14.74 4.74
C PRO A 46 12.98 15.41 5.26
N LEU A 47 12.01 14.58 5.61
CA LEU A 47 10.74 15.06 6.16
C LEU A 47 10.90 15.43 7.63
N VAL A 48 10.29 16.54 8.02
CA VAL A 48 10.21 16.97 9.42
C VAL A 48 8.76 16.95 9.89
N PRO A 49 8.48 16.84 11.20
CA PRO A 49 7.10 16.77 11.71
C PRO A 49 6.16 17.89 11.21
N ALA A 50 6.69 19.10 10.98
CA ALA A 50 5.91 20.23 10.46
C ALA A 50 5.36 19.99 9.04
N ASP A 51 6.02 19.17 8.21
CA ASP A 51 5.57 18.86 6.86
C ASP A 51 4.26 18.07 6.84
N PHE A 52 4.01 17.29 7.91
CA PHE A 52 2.84 16.43 8.03
C PHE A 52 1.59 17.17 8.47
N VAL A 53 1.70 18.41 8.96
CA VAL A 53 0.59 19.14 9.62
C VAL A 53 -0.66 19.16 8.75
N ARG A 54 -0.54 19.54 7.47
CA ARG A 54 -1.69 19.60 6.56
C ARG A 54 -2.20 18.21 6.18
N MET A 55 -1.30 17.28 5.89
CA MET A 55 -1.66 15.90 5.52
C MET A 55 -2.48 15.22 6.62
N LEU A 56 -2.06 15.38 7.88
CA LEU A 56 -2.74 14.75 9.03
C LEU A 56 -4.16 15.27 9.27
N LEU A 57 -4.52 16.45 8.77
CA LEU A 57 -5.91 16.96 8.84
C LEU A 57 -6.87 16.14 7.96
N TYR A 58 -6.34 15.49 6.92
CA TYR A 58 -7.12 14.73 5.94
C TYR A 58 -7.04 13.22 6.18
N CYS A 59 -5.92 12.73 6.72
CA CYS A 59 -5.69 11.32 7.05
C CYS A 59 -6.87 10.61 7.77
N PRO A 60 -7.48 11.15 8.84
CA PRO A 60 -8.62 10.50 9.51
C PRO A 60 -9.91 10.45 8.69
N ARG A 61 -9.99 11.18 7.57
CA ARG A 61 -11.18 11.20 6.69
C ARG A 61 -11.18 10.04 5.69
N VAL A 62 -10.01 9.44 5.46
CA VAL A 62 -9.84 8.32 4.53
C VAL A 62 -10.42 7.05 5.14
N LYS A 63 -11.39 6.45 4.43
CA LYS A 63 -12.09 5.21 4.79
C LYS A 63 -11.75 4.07 3.85
N SER A 64 -11.52 4.39 2.59
CA SER A 64 -11.06 3.46 1.57
C SER A 64 -9.77 3.96 0.96
N PHE A 65 -8.77 3.10 0.86
CA PHE A 65 -7.49 3.40 0.24
C PHE A 65 -7.17 2.33 -0.81
N GLY A 66 -6.80 2.75 -2.02
CA GLY A 66 -6.59 1.87 -3.16
C GLY A 66 -7.80 1.83 -4.11
N GLY A 67 -7.98 0.73 -4.83
CA GLY A 67 -9.10 0.54 -5.76
C GLY A 67 -8.66 0.14 -7.15
N PHE A 68 -8.28 -1.13 -7.35
CA PHE A 68 -8.18 -1.72 -8.69
C PHE A 68 -9.54 -1.70 -9.39
N GLU A 69 -10.64 -1.91 -8.68
CA GLU A 69 -11.97 -1.86 -9.28
C GLU A 69 -12.39 -0.46 -9.74
N ASN A 70 -11.87 0.60 -9.10
CA ASN A 70 -12.01 1.97 -9.58
C ASN A 70 -11.01 2.33 -10.71
N ARG A 71 -10.14 1.37 -11.11
CA ARG A 71 -9.50 1.17 -12.44
C ARG A 71 -10.04 2.03 -13.56
N LEU A 72 -11.27 1.72 -13.89
CA LEU A 72 -11.74 1.91 -15.25
C LEU A 72 -12.33 3.30 -15.49
N LYS A 73 -12.27 4.23 -14.51
CA LYS A 73 -13.07 5.46 -14.55
C LYS A 73 -12.34 6.79 -14.32
N ASP A 74 -11.11 6.84 -13.77
CA ASP A 74 -10.51 8.12 -13.35
C ASP A 74 -9.08 8.41 -13.85
N THR A 75 -8.90 9.63 -14.37
CA THR A 75 -7.65 10.27 -14.82
C THR A 75 -6.66 10.58 -13.68
N ILE A 76 -7.08 10.48 -12.41
CA ILE A 76 -6.24 10.74 -11.23
C ILE A 76 -5.15 9.67 -11.05
N LYS A 77 -5.24 8.54 -11.75
CA LYS A 77 -4.30 7.40 -11.70
C LYS A 77 -2.92 7.66 -12.30
N LYS A 78 -2.63 8.89 -12.72
CA LYS A 78 -1.31 9.25 -13.24
C LYS A 78 -0.25 9.36 -12.15
N PHE A 79 -0.60 9.41 -10.87
CA PHE A 79 0.42 9.55 -9.82
C PHE A 79 0.87 8.21 -9.26
N ASN A 80 2.16 7.94 -9.39
CA ASN A 80 2.88 6.90 -8.66
C ASN A 80 3.77 7.55 -7.60
N LEU A 81 4.16 6.77 -6.59
CA LEU A 81 5.16 7.20 -5.63
C LEU A 81 6.49 6.52 -5.97
N ALA A 82 7.60 7.23 -5.79
CA ALA A 82 8.91 6.59 -5.73
C ALA A 82 8.99 5.70 -4.48
N PHE A 83 9.72 4.58 -4.58
CA PHE A 83 9.89 3.68 -3.43
C PHE A 83 10.55 4.39 -2.24
N SER A 84 11.56 5.23 -2.50
CA SER A 84 12.18 6.09 -1.50
C SER A 84 11.20 7.01 -0.77
N ALA A 85 10.14 7.46 -1.45
CA ALA A 85 9.10 8.28 -0.82
C ALA A 85 8.26 7.46 0.18
N VAL A 86 7.96 6.20 -0.11
CA VAL A 86 7.27 5.33 0.86
C VAL A 86 8.11 5.10 2.10
N ASN A 87 9.40 4.82 1.91
CA ASN A 87 10.32 4.62 3.03
C ASN A 87 10.47 5.89 3.87
N ALA A 88 10.50 7.07 3.23
CA ALA A 88 10.52 8.34 3.96
C ALA A 88 9.23 8.57 4.76
N LEU A 89 8.05 8.28 4.19
CA LEU A 89 6.79 8.35 4.94
C LEU A 89 6.81 7.37 6.12
N GLU A 90 7.33 6.17 5.93
CA GLU A 90 7.47 5.22 7.02
C GLU A 90 8.39 5.77 8.11
N ALA A 91 9.59 6.22 7.77
CA ALA A 91 10.60 6.64 8.73
C ALA A 91 10.21 7.90 9.53
N PHE A 92 9.55 8.87 8.90
CA PHE A 92 9.36 10.21 9.47
C PHE A 92 7.93 10.53 9.92
N ARG A 93 6.97 9.62 9.72
CA ARG A 93 5.58 9.88 10.14
C ARG A 93 5.48 10.12 11.66
N PRO A 94 4.65 11.08 12.10
CA PRO A 94 4.46 11.35 13.52
C PRO A 94 3.45 10.39 14.19
N ALA A 95 2.75 9.55 13.42
CA ALA A 95 1.71 8.65 13.92
C ALA A 95 2.04 7.18 13.62
N SER A 96 1.63 6.29 14.52
CA SER A 96 1.81 4.83 14.33
C SER A 96 1.02 4.29 13.13
N SER A 97 -0.13 4.90 12.84
CA SER A 97 -0.96 4.69 11.66
C SER A 97 -1.22 6.04 10.97
N LEU A 98 -0.89 6.11 9.68
CA LEU A 98 -1.13 7.29 8.87
C LEU A 98 -2.61 7.43 8.48
N LEU A 99 -3.34 6.32 8.33
CA LEU A 99 -4.76 6.32 7.96
C LEU A 99 -5.57 5.65 9.08
N PRO A 100 -5.75 6.29 10.24
CA PRO A 100 -6.27 5.64 11.45
C PRO A 100 -7.71 5.12 11.31
N ASN A 101 -8.46 5.65 10.34
CA ASN A 101 -9.87 5.36 10.11
C ASN A 101 -10.13 4.54 8.84
N VAL A 102 -9.08 4.02 8.19
CA VAL A 102 -9.23 3.18 7.01
C VAL A 102 -9.95 1.88 7.38
N GLU A 103 -10.93 1.52 6.57
CA GLU A 103 -11.78 0.34 6.72
C GLU A 103 -11.52 -0.64 5.57
N TYR A 104 -11.20 -0.12 4.38
CA TYR A 104 -10.82 -0.89 3.19
C TYR A 104 -9.43 -0.45 2.73
N LEU A 105 -8.51 -1.39 2.62
CA LEU A 105 -7.18 -1.18 2.07
C LEU A 105 -6.95 -2.14 0.91
N GLU A 106 -6.66 -1.57 -0.24
CA GLU A 106 -6.17 -2.31 -1.38
C GLU A 106 -4.81 -1.76 -1.79
N TRP A 107 -3.83 -2.64 -1.82
CA TRP A 107 -2.47 -2.29 -2.17
C TRP A 107 -2.03 -3.02 -3.41
N ASP A 108 -1.69 -2.26 -4.44
CA ASP A 108 -1.14 -2.80 -5.67
C ASP A 108 0.23 -2.20 -5.96
N TYR A 109 1.20 -3.08 -6.19
CA TYR A 109 2.57 -2.72 -6.53
C TYR A 109 2.67 -1.85 -7.80
N PHE A 110 1.73 -1.94 -8.75
CA PHE A 110 1.73 -1.08 -9.95
C PHE A 110 1.64 0.42 -9.66
N GLN A 111 1.34 0.81 -8.41
CA GLN A 111 1.37 2.20 -7.94
C GLN A 111 2.79 2.75 -7.68
N TYR A 112 3.84 1.94 -7.89
CA TYR A 112 5.24 2.30 -7.64
C TYR A 112 6.06 2.39 -8.92
N ALA A 113 6.99 3.34 -8.95
CA ALA A 113 7.93 3.51 -10.06
C ALA A 113 8.99 2.39 -10.06
N PHE A 114 9.33 1.96 -11.28
CA PHE A 114 10.23 0.88 -11.73
C PHE A 114 11.34 0.40 -10.80
N GLY A 115 11.57 -0.91 -10.81
CA GLY A 115 12.87 -1.53 -10.50
C GLY A 115 13.06 -2.05 -9.08
N GLU A 116 12.32 -1.55 -8.10
CA GLU A 116 12.51 -1.91 -6.69
C GLU A 116 11.50 -2.97 -6.23
N CYS A 117 11.82 -4.24 -6.51
CA CYS A 117 10.97 -5.39 -6.18
C CYS A 117 10.83 -5.57 -4.66
N GLY A 118 9.60 -5.55 -4.17
CA GLY A 118 9.30 -5.86 -2.77
C GLY A 118 7.96 -5.29 -2.32
N LEU A 119 7.37 -5.91 -1.30
CA LEU A 119 6.27 -5.31 -0.57
C LEU A 119 6.87 -4.16 0.25
N PRO A 120 6.58 -2.87 -0.07
CA PRO A 120 7.08 -1.78 0.75
C PRO A 120 6.49 -1.90 2.15
N ALA A 121 7.02 -1.13 3.09
CA ALA A 121 6.56 -1.14 4.46
C ALA A 121 5.17 -0.50 4.64
N ILE A 122 4.13 -1.07 4.04
CA ILE A 122 2.76 -0.53 4.01
C ILE A 122 2.05 -0.55 5.34
N HIS A 123 2.64 -1.18 6.35
CA HIS A 123 2.02 -1.35 7.66
C HIS A 123 1.79 -0.04 8.42
N PHE A 124 2.34 1.08 7.94
CA PHE A 124 1.96 2.40 8.45
C PHE A 124 0.55 2.82 8.02
N LEU A 125 -0.06 2.16 7.04
CA LEU A 125 -1.44 2.39 6.63
C LEU A 125 -2.44 1.57 7.44
N PHE A 126 -1.98 0.52 8.14
CA PHE A 126 -2.87 -0.31 8.95
C PHE A 126 -3.40 0.47 10.15
N GLY A 127 -4.71 0.40 10.35
CA GLY A 127 -5.41 1.04 11.45
C GLY A 127 -6.36 0.05 12.13
N SER A 128 -6.78 0.36 13.35
CA SER A 128 -7.63 -0.53 14.15
C SER A 128 -9.03 -0.77 13.58
N ARG A 129 -9.45 0.06 12.61
CA ARG A 129 -10.75 -0.04 11.92
C ARG A 129 -10.69 -0.81 10.62
N LEU A 130 -9.52 -1.30 10.23
CA LEU A 130 -9.33 -1.99 8.96
C LEU A 130 -10.08 -3.33 8.97
N ARG A 131 -11.01 -3.49 8.03
CA ARG A 131 -11.91 -4.66 7.88
C ARG A 131 -11.57 -5.49 6.65
N THR A 132 -11.12 -4.83 5.58
CA THR A 132 -10.83 -5.49 4.32
C THR A 132 -9.44 -5.12 3.85
N VAL A 133 -8.63 -6.12 3.53
CA VAL A 133 -7.28 -5.97 2.97
C VAL A 133 -7.14 -6.81 1.71
N HIS A 134 -6.75 -6.17 0.62
CA HIS A 134 -6.33 -6.82 -0.61
C HIS A 134 -4.89 -6.44 -0.92
N LEU A 135 -3.98 -7.41 -0.91
CA LEU A 135 -2.57 -7.20 -1.25
C LEU A 135 -2.27 -7.87 -2.58
N TRP A 136 -1.84 -7.06 -3.54
CA TRP A 136 -1.40 -7.46 -4.87
C TRP A 136 0.08 -7.11 -5.05
N PRO A 137 1.01 -7.87 -4.43
CA PRO A 137 2.44 -7.77 -4.72
C PRO A 137 2.76 -8.24 -6.15
N MET A 138 2.37 -7.45 -7.14
CA MET A 138 2.66 -7.63 -8.55
C MET A 138 4.03 -7.02 -8.87
N GLY A 139 5.14 -7.66 -8.48
CA GLY A 139 6.46 -7.06 -8.72
C GLY A 139 7.61 -7.91 -8.21
N GLY A 140 8.18 -8.74 -9.09
CA GLY A 140 9.37 -9.55 -8.80
C GLY A 140 9.21 -10.54 -7.63
N PRO A 141 10.28 -11.29 -7.32
CA PRO A 141 10.28 -12.18 -6.17
C PRO A 141 10.16 -11.37 -4.88
N CYS A 142 9.03 -11.50 -4.19
CA CYS A 142 8.83 -10.92 -2.87
C CYS A 142 9.70 -11.67 -1.85
N ASN A 143 10.43 -10.93 -1.01
CA ASN A 143 11.09 -11.54 0.15
C ASN A 143 10.01 -12.02 1.13
N ALA A 144 9.92 -13.34 1.36
CA ALA A 144 8.93 -13.94 2.24
C ALA A 144 8.98 -13.38 3.67
N ASN A 145 10.16 -13.02 4.16
CA ASN A 145 10.33 -12.39 5.46
C ASN A 145 9.65 -11.01 5.52
N ASN A 146 9.71 -10.21 4.45
CA ASN A 146 9.03 -8.90 4.40
C ASN A 146 7.51 -9.05 4.38
N VAL A 147 7.02 -10.06 3.63
CA VAL A 147 5.59 -10.40 3.63
C VAL A 147 5.17 -10.83 5.04
N TYR A 148 5.92 -11.75 5.66
CA TYR A 148 5.63 -12.21 7.02
C TYR A 148 5.60 -11.07 8.04
N GLN A 149 6.62 -10.21 8.07
CA GLN A 149 6.67 -9.06 8.96
C GLN A 149 5.49 -8.11 8.74
N THR A 150 5.08 -7.93 7.48
CA THR A 150 3.90 -7.11 7.17
C THR A 150 2.63 -7.76 7.71
N LEU A 151 2.48 -9.07 7.53
CA LEU A 151 1.33 -9.84 8.02
C LEU A 151 1.25 -9.87 9.55
N GLN A 152 2.40 -10.00 10.24
CA GLN A 152 2.46 -9.86 11.70
C GLN A 152 1.99 -8.46 12.17
N LYS A 153 2.41 -7.40 11.47
CA LYS A 153 1.95 -6.05 11.79
C LYS A 153 0.47 -5.85 11.47
N LEU A 154 -0.05 -6.53 10.46
CA LEU A 154 -1.47 -6.50 10.11
C LEU A 154 -2.33 -7.05 11.24
N THR A 155 -2.00 -8.25 11.76
CA THR A 155 -2.71 -8.87 12.89
C THR A 155 -2.69 -7.98 14.13
N ALA A 156 -1.52 -7.45 14.48
CA ALA A 156 -1.35 -6.61 15.65
C ALA A 156 -2.12 -5.28 15.56
N LYS A 157 -2.19 -4.67 14.37
CA LYS A 157 -2.79 -3.34 14.19
C LYS A 157 -4.27 -3.38 13.80
N SER A 158 -4.75 -4.49 13.27
CA SER A 158 -6.08 -4.58 12.63
C SER A 158 -6.90 -5.75 13.21
N PRO A 159 -7.21 -5.74 14.52
CA PRO A 159 -7.94 -6.83 15.16
C PRO A 159 -9.39 -7.00 14.65
N ALA A 160 -9.92 -5.99 13.96
CA ALA A 160 -11.25 -6.00 13.36
C ALA A 160 -11.26 -6.48 11.89
N LEU A 161 -10.16 -7.06 11.39
CA LEU A 161 -10.06 -7.53 10.02
C LEU A 161 -11.01 -8.71 9.78
N GLN A 162 -11.82 -8.61 8.73
CA GLN A 162 -12.87 -9.56 8.35
C GLN A 162 -12.58 -10.23 7.01
N HIS A 163 -11.95 -9.51 6.08
CA HIS A 163 -11.64 -10.00 4.74
C HIS A 163 -10.17 -9.77 4.44
N PHE A 164 -9.45 -10.83 4.09
CA PHE A 164 -8.06 -10.74 3.70
C PHE A 164 -7.80 -11.50 2.41
N SER A 165 -7.22 -10.81 1.43
CA SER A 165 -6.78 -11.39 0.18
C SER A 165 -5.32 -11.07 -0.10
N LEU A 166 -4.57 -12.09 -0.51
CA LEU A 166 -3.17 -11.99 -0.91
C LEU A 166 -2.97 -12.68 -2.25
N SER A 167 -2.51 -11.94 -3.25
CA SER A 167 -2.14 -12.49 -4.56
C SER A 167 -0.62 -12.42 -4.72
N SER A 168 0.08 -13.56 -4.73
CA SER A 168 1.55 -13.60 -4.80
C SER A 168 2.08 -14.53 -5.90
N TYR A 169 3.21 -14.13 -6.49
CA TYR A 169 4.00 -14.88 -7.47
C TYR A 169 5.27 -15.51 -6.86
N SER A 170 5.45 -15.40 -5.54
CA SER A 170 6.64 -15.89 -4.82
C SER A 170 6.56 -17.37 -4.46
N LYS A 171 7.68 -17.93 -3.97
CA LYS A 171 7.78 -19.30 -3.43
C LYS A 171 6.66 -19.56 -2.42
N THR A 172 5.84 -20.55 -2.74
CA THR A 172 4.52 -20.80 -2.12
C THR A 172 4.63 -21.45 -0.75
N ALA A 173 5.64 -22.31 -0.55
CA ALA A 173 5.79 -23.14 0.65
C ALA A 173 5.97 -22.31 1.93
N GLU A 174 6.87 -21.32 1.91
CA GLU A 174 7.16 -20.48 3.08
C GLU A 174 5.91 -19.69 3.54
N LEU A 175 5.10 -19.20 2.60
CA LEU A 175 3.86 -18.52 2.96
C LEU A 175 2.84 -19.47 3.57
N CYS A 176 2.69 -20.68 3.03
CA CYS A 176 1.78 -21.69 3.57
C CYS A 176 2.10 -22.05 5.03
N GLU A 177 3.38 -22.15 5.40
CA GLU A 177 3.81 -22.44 6.77
C GLU A 177 3.44 -21.33 7.76
N LEU A 178 3.32 -20.09 7.29
CA LEU A 178 3.02 -18.92 8.12
C LEU A 178 1.51 -18.68 8.29
N MET A 179 0.67 -19.29 7.44
CA MET A 179 -0.77 -19.06 7.46
C MET A 179 -1.45 -19.45 8.79
N PRO A 180 -1.13 -20.59 9.44
CA PRO A 180 -1.77 -20.93 10.71
C PRO A 180 -1.56 -19.87 11.80
N ALA A 181 -0.35 -19.31 11.89
CA ALA A 181 -0.03 -18.24 12.86
C ALA A 181 -0.72 -16.92 12.50
N LEU A 182 -0.88 -16.63 11.21
CA LEU A 182 -1.62 -15.46 10.75
C LEU A 182 -3.10 -15.54 11.13
N LEU A 183 -3.73 -16.67 10.81
CA LEU A 183 -5.17 -16.88 11.00
C LEU A 183 -5.55 -16.89 12.47
N SER A 184 -4.70 -17.45 13.34
CA SER A 184 -4.94 -17.42 14.80
C SER A 184 -4.89 -16.01 15.40
N GLY A 185 -4.18 -15.08 14.76
CA GLY A 185 -4.11 -13.67 15.14
C GLY A 185 -5.29 -12.81 14.67
N LEU A 186 -6.21 -13.36 13.88
CA LEU A 186 -7.35 -12.62 13.28
C LEU A 186 -8.69 -13.25 13.69
N PRO A 187 -9.16 -13.00 14.93
CA PRO A 187 -10.34 -13.68 15.46
C PRO A 187 -11.65 -13.30 14.75
N GLN A 188 -11.65 -12.20 13.98
CA GLN A 188 -12.82 -11.70 13.24
C GLN A 188 -12.77 -12.05 11.74
N LEU A 189 -11.76 -12.80 11.29
CA LEU A 189 -11.60 -13.12 9.88
C LEU A 189 -12.70 -14.08 9.42
N VAL A 190 -13.50 -13.62 8.46
CA VAL A 190 -14.61 -14.36 7.85
C VAL A 190 -14.20 -14.93 6.50
N ASP A 191 -13.41 -14.18 5.74
CA ASP A 191 -12.99 -14.55 4.40
C ASP A 191 -11.47 -14.41 4.24
N PHE A 192 -10.86 -15.46 3.74
CA PHE A 192 -9.44 -15.52 3.45
C PHE A 192 -9.22 -16.10 2.06
N LYS A 193 -8.54 -15.33 1.21
CA LYS A 193 -8.20 -15.73 -0.15
C LYS A 193 -6.71 -15.58 -0.41
N ALA A 194 -6.04 -16.68 -0.72
CA ALA A 194 -4.65 -16.66 -1.18
C ALA A 194 -4.59 -17.15 -2.63
N ASP A 195 -4.37 -16.22 -3.56
CA ASP A 195 -4.14 -16.54 -4.97
C ASP A 195 -2.63 -16.67 -5.19
N ILE A 196 -2.14 -17.91 -5.18
CA ILE A 196 -0.72 -18.19 -5.31
C ILE A 196 -0.45 -18.73 -6.72
N GLN A 197 0.12 -17.90 -7.59
CA GLN A 197 0.44 -18.31 -8.96
C GLN A 197 1.84 -18.91 -9.03
N LEU A 198 1.93 -20.17 -9.49
CA LEU A 198 3.19 -20.82 -9.79
C LEU A 198 3.73 -20.27 -11.12
N ASN A 199 4.91 -19.65 -11.09
CA ASN A 199 5.54 -19.15 -12.30
C ASN A 199 6.05 -20.34 -13.14
N ALA A 200 5.39 -20.64 -14.26
CA ALA A 200 5.75 -21.76 -15.14
C ALA A 200 7.18 -21.65 -15.69
N ALA A 201 7.74 -20.44 -15.75
CA ALA A 201 9.12 -20.20 -16.19
C ALA A 201 10.20 -20.68 -15.20
N ALA A 202 9.83 -21.06 -13.97
CA ALA A 202 10.76 -21.62 -12.98
C ALA A 202 10.84 -23.17 -13.02
N LEU A 203 10.13 -23.81 -13.94
CA LEU A 203 10.11 -25.27 -14.15
C LEU A 203 10.89 -25.72 -15.40
N LEU A 204 11.63 -24.81 -16.03
CA LEU A 204 12.52 -25.04 -17.18
C LEU A 204 13.95 -24.64 -16.82
#